data_AF-A0A3D3IYS7-F1
#
_entry.id   AF-A0A3D3IYS7-F1
#
_cell.length_a   1.000
_cell.length_b   1.000
_cell.length_c   1.000
_cell.angle_alpha   90.00
_cell.angle_beta   90.00
_cell.angle_gamma   90.00
#
_symmetry.space_group_name_H-M   'P 1'
#
loop_
_entity.id
_entity.type
_entity.pdbx_description
1 polymer ?
#
loop_
_entity_poly.entity_id
_entity_poly.type
_entity_poly.pdbx_seq_one_letter_code
_entity_poly.pdbx_strand_id
1 'polypeptide(L)'
;ASGKFTVSEAAKEEAKKAISEDGFYGVKNTSDRILEMAKALTGGDPDKIEDMRNAFKKGFDQATKSWGRDLPDISHKTYDAVMEGFDNWAKESQVQ
;
A
#
# COMPACT_ATOMS: atom_id res chain seq x y z
N ALA A 1 1.37 -10.32 -16.58
CA ALA A 1 2.85 -10.30 -16.70
C ALA A 1 3.48 -11.71 -16.70
N SER A 2 4.53 -11.97 -17.50
CA SER A 2 5.18 -13.29 -17.65
C SER A 2 6.34 -13.57 -16.67
N GLY A 3 6.85 -12.54 -15.97
CA GLY A 3 7.82 -12.67 -14.87
C GLY A 3 9.23 -13.13 -15.25
N LYS A 4 9.53 -13.38 -16.53
CA LYS A 4 10.85 -13.81 -17.01
C LYS A 4 11.66 -12.60 -17.46
N PHE A 5 12.49 -12.08 -16.57
CA PHE A 5 13.40 -10.98 -16.85
C PHE A 5 14.84 -11.39 -16.51
N THR A 6 15.78 -11.01 -17.37
CA THR A 6 17.22 -11.07 -17.06
C THR A 6 17.62 -9.71 -16.51
N VAL A 7 18.14 -9.68 -15.29
CA VAL A 7 18.59 -8.47 -14.60
C VAL A 7 20.04 -8.62 -14.18
N SER A 8 20.76 -7.51 -13.99
CA SER A 8 22.09 -7.55 -13.39
C SER A 8 22.00 -7.95 -11.91
N GLU A 9 23.09 -8.50 -11.36
CA GLU A 9 23.14 -8.83 -9.93
C GLU A 9 22.96 -7.58 -9.05
N ALA A 10 23.53 -6.44 -9.45
CA ALA A 10 23.34 -5.17 -8.74
C ALA A 10 21.86 -4.75 -8.67
N ALA A 11 21.12 -4.84 -9.79
CA ALA A 11 19.70 -4.51 -9.81
C ALA A 11 18.87 -5.48 -8.94
N LYS A 12 19.27 -6.76 -8.89
CA LYS A 12 18.63 -7.78 -8.05
C LYS A 12 18.86 -7.54 -6.56
N GLU A 13 20.06 -7.15 -6.16
CA GLU A 13 20.39 -6.78 -4.79
C GLU A 13 19.65 -5.51 -4.35
N GLU A 14 19.63 -4.49 -5.20
CA GLU A 14 18.89 -3.26 -4.96
C GLU A 14 17.38 -3.53 -4.78
N ALA A 15 16.78 -4.34 -5.65
CA ALA A 15 15.38 -4.72 -5.54
C ALA A 15 15.07 -5.43 -4.22
N LYS A 16 15.94 -6.38 -3.80
CA LYS A 16 15.80 -7.07 -2.51
C LYS A 16 15.84 -6.10 -1.32
N LYS A 17 16.75 -5.13 -1.35
CA LYS A 17 16.84 -4.08 -0.32
C LYS A 17 15.65 -3.15 -0.38
N ALA A 18 15.14 -2.85 -1.56
CA ALA A 18 14.00 -1.96 -1.71
C ALA A 18 12.71 -2.59 -1.16
N ILE A 19 12.54 -3.91 -1.25
CA ILE A 19 11.35 -4.63 -0.75
C ILE A 19 11.52 -5.23 0.66
N SER A 20 12.67 -5.02 1.32
CA SER A 20 12.86 -5.45 2.71
C SER A 20 11.93 -4.69 3.66
N GLU A 21 11.85 -5.12 4.92
CA GLU A 21 11.02 -4.48 5.94
C GLU A 21 11.28 -2.97 6.08
N ASP A 22 12.56 -2.58 6.16
CA ASP A 22 13.00 -1.18 6.19
C ASP A 22 13.12 -0.54 4.79
N GLY A 23 12.82 -1.31 3.74
CA GLY A 23 13.00 -0.90 2.35
C GLY A 23 11.98 0.15 1.93
N PHE A 24 12.32 0.97 0.94
CA PHE A 24 11.40 1.99 0.44
C PHE A 24 10.07 1.39 -0.07
N TYR A 25 10.07 0.21 -0.68
CA TYR A 25 8.87 -0.53 -1.11
C TYR A 25 8.46 -1.64 -0.13
N GLY A 26 9.01 -1.63 1.08
CA GLY A 26 8.58 -2.50 2.17
C GLY A 26 7.11 -2.26 2.53
N VAL A 27 6.48 -3.28 3.13
CA VAL A 27 5.05 -3.27 3.50
C VAL A 27 4.73 -2.05 4.36
N LYS A 28 5.43 -1.89 5.49
CA LYS A 28 5.23 -0.80 6.45
C LYS A 28 5.38 0.58 5.79
N ASN A 29 6.50 0.83 5.12
CA ASN A 29 6.78 2.13 4.53
C ASN A 29 5.79 2.48 3.40
N THR A 30 5.32 1.48 2.65
CA THR A 30 4.34 1.71 1.59
C THR A 30 2.96 1.97 2.16
N SER A 31 2.51 1.21 3.16
CA SER A 31 1.22 1.44 3.82
C SER A 31 1.17 2.81 4.50
N ASP A 32 2.24 3.20 5.20
CA ASP A 32 2.34 4.49 5.89
C ASP A 32 2.14 5.65 4.90
N ARG A 33 2.85 5.64 3.76
CA ARG A 33 2.70 6.69 2.72
C ARG A 33 1.31 6.74 2.10
N ILE A 34 0.66 5.58 1.93
CA ILE A 34 -0.72 5.54 1.40
C ILE A 34 -1.68 6.21 2.39
N LEU A 35 -1.53 5.93 3.68
CA LEU A 35 -2.35 6.52 4.75
C LEU A 35 -2.05 8.01 4.94
N GLU A 36 -0.79 8.42 4.88
CA GLU A 36 -0.38 9.83 4.88
C GLU A 36 -0.99 10.58 3.70
N MET A 37 -0.98 9.99 2.50
CA MET A 37 -1.63 10.56 1.33
C MET A 37 -3.13 10.70 1.54
N ALA A 38 -3.80 9.67 2.07
CA ALA A 38 -5.23 9.73 2.38
C ALA A 38 -5.54 10.87 3.37
N LYS A 39 -4.78 10.97 4.46
CA LYS A 39 -4.92 12.06 5.43
C LYS A 39 -4.64 13.43 4.81
N ALA A 40 -3.63 13.55 3.95
CA ALA A 40 -3.31 14.80 3.27
C ALA A 40 -4.44 15.26 2.33
N LEU A 41 -5.07 14.32 1.61
CA LEU A 41 -6.18 14.61 0.70
C LEU A 41 -7.46 15.02 1.44
N THR A 42 -7.70 14.48 2.64
CA THR A 42 -8.91 14.80 3.42
C THR A 42 -8.68 15.90 4.46
N GLY A 43 -7.44 16.36 4.64
CA GLY A 43 -7.08 17.21 5.78
C GLY A 43 -7.19 16.52 7.14
N GLY A 44 -7.18 15.18 7.16
CA GLY A 44 -7.35 14.39 8.38
C GLY A 44 -8.81 14.25 8.85
N ASP A 45 -9.79 14.67 8.04
CA ASP A 45 -11.22 14.59 8.37
C ASP A 45 -11.68 13.13 8.63
N PRO A 46 -12.15 12.80 9.85
CA PRO A 46 -12.66 11.48 10.19
C PRO A 46 -13.87 11.04 9.35
N ASP A 47 -14.71 11.98 8.92
CA ASP A 47 -15.91 11.70 8.12
C ASP A 47 -15.55 11.20 6.71
N LYS A 48 -14.28 11.33 6.32
CA LYS A 48 -13.75 10.92 5.00
C LYS A 48 -12.94 9.63 5.04
N ILE A 49 -12.78 8.99 6.21
CA ILE A 49 -12.00 7.75 6.34
C ILE A 49 -12.56 6.65 5.44
N GLU A 50 -13.88 6.42 5.48
CA GLU A 50 -14.50 5.36 4.67
C GLU A 50 -14.52 5.70 3.17
N ASP A 51 -14.62 6.97 2.81
CA ASP A 51 -14.47 7.42 1.42
C ASP A 51 -13.07 7.08 0.90
N MET A 52 -12.02 7.36 1.69
CA MET A 52 -10.62 7.05 1.32
C MET A 52 -10.34 5.55 1.31
N ARG A 53 -10.88 4.79 2.26
CA ARG A 53 -10.78 3.33 2.28
C ARG A 53 -11.40 2.72 1.01
N ASN A 54 -12.57 3.20 0.60
CA ASN A 54 -13.23 2.74 -0.61
C ASN A 54 -12.46 3.14 -1.88
N ALA A 55 -11.89 4.36 -1.91
CA ALA A 55 -11.02 4.79 -3.00
C ALA A 55 -9.76 3.93 -3.10
N PHE A 56 -9.13 3.58 -1.97
CA PHE A 56 -7.98 2.69 -1.92
C PHE A 56 -8.32 1.29 -2.47
N LYS A 57 -9.41 0.68 -1.99
CA LYS A 57 -9.90 -0.62 -2.49
C LYS A 57 -10.07 -0.59 -4.01
N LYS A 58 -10.76 0.43 -4.52
CA LYS A 58 -10.98 0.61 -5.96
C LYS A 58 -9.66 0.75 -6.72
N GLY A 59 -8.72 1.53 -6.21
CA GLY A 59 -7.39 1.71 -6.81
C GLY A 59 -6.58 0.42 -6.85
N PHE A 60 -6.58 -0.36 -5.76
CA PHE A 60 -5.93 -1.67 -5.69
C PHE A 60 -6.50 -2.66 -6.70
N ASP A 61 -7.83 -2.68 -6.85
CA ASP A 61 -8.54 -3.52 -7.81
C ASP A 61 -8.19 -3.16 -9.26
N GLN A 62 -8.12 -1.84 -9.56
CA GLN A 62 -7.70 -1.32 -10.85
C GLN A 62 -6.23 -1.64 -11.17
N ALA A 63 -5.35 -1.53 -10.18
CA ALA A 63 -3.93 -1.90 -10.32
C ALA A 63 -3.78 -3.41 -10.60
N THR A 64 -4.51 -4.26 -9.87
CA THR A 64 -4.52 -5.71 -10.07
C THR A 64 -4.99 -6.08 -11.48
N LYS A 65 -6.08 -5.46 -11.95
CA LYS A 65 -6.58 -5.65 -13.33
C LYS A 65 -5.54 -5.22 -14.37
N SER A 66 -4.91 -4.07 -14.16
CA SER A 66 -3.87 -3.54 -15.06
C SER A 66 -2.62 -4.43 -15.09
N TRP A 67 -2.30 -5.09 -13.98
CA TRP A 67 -1.21 -6.06 -13.89
C TRP A 67 -1.47 -7.34 -14.69
N GLY A 68 -2.76 -7.70 -14.86
CA GLY A 68 -3.23 -8.78 -15.71
C GLY A 68 -2.99 -10.18 -15.14
N ARG A 69 -2.79 -10.30 -13.83
CA ARG A 69 -2.68 -11.54 -13.04
C ARG A 69 -2.73 -11.18 -11.55
N ASP A 70 -2.69 -12.19 -10.69
CA ASP A 70 -2.54 -11.97 -9.25
C ASP A 70 -1.25 -11.21 -8.94
N LEU A 71 -1.38 -10.22 -8.06
CA LEU A 71 -0.26 -9.44 -7.56
C LEU A 71 0.63 -10.32 -6.66
N PRO A 72 1.92 -9.99 -6.52
CA PRO A 72 2.79 -10.70 -5.58
C PRO A 72 2.30 -10.55 -4.13
N ASP A 73 2.66 -11.50 -3.28
CA ASP A 73 2.30 -11.55 -1.84
C ASP A 73 2.55 -10.23 -1.09
N ILE A 74 3.67 -9.54 -1.39
CA ILE A 74 3.98 -8.25 -0.77
C ILE A 74 2.89 -7.19 -1.03
N SER A 75 2.24 -7.20 -2.19
CA SER A 75 1.15 -6.27 -2.51
C SER A 75 -0.08 -6.53 -1.65
N HIS A 76 -0.39 -7.80 -1.37
CA HIS A 76 -1.52 -8.18 -0.51
C HIS A 76 -1.22 -7.85 0.96
N LYS A 77 0.00 -8.09 1.43
CA LYS A 77 0.43 -7.66 2.78
C LYS A 77 0.35 -6.15 2.96
N THR A 78 0.74 -5.38 1.94
CA THR A 78 0.56 -3.92 1.95
C THR A 78 -0.91 -3.52 1.97
N TYR A 79 -1.78 -4.22 1.23
CA TYR A 79 -3.22 -3.98 1.28
C TYR A 79 -3.77 -4.19 2.68
N ASP A 80 -3.45 -5.30 3.33
CA ASP A 80 -3.90 -5.60 4.69
C ASP A 80 -3.41 -4.54 5.69
N ALA A 81 -2.15 -4.13 5.61
CA ALA A 81 -1.58 -3.09 6.46
C ALA A 81 -2.26 -1.72 6.26
N VAL A 82 -2.62 -1.35 5.03
CA VAL A 82 -3.40 -0.12 4.77
C VAL A 82 -4.81 -0.23 5.35
N MET A 83 -5.47 -1.38 5.21
CA MET A 83 -6.81 -1.60 5.76
C MET A 83 -6.82 -1.51 7.28
N GLU A 84 -5.84 -2.11 7.95
CA GLU A 84 -5.63 -1.97 9.40
C GLU A 84 -5.34 -0.51 9.79
N GLY A 85 -4.55 0.19 8.99
CA GLY A 85 -4.26 1.61 9.22
C GLY A 85 -5.49 2.51 9.16
N PHE A 86 -6.43 2.25 8.26
CA PHE A 86 -7.73 2.93 8.25
C PHE A 86 -8.58 2.59 9.49
N ASP A 87 -8.56 1.34 9.95
CA ASP A 87 -9.26 0.94 11.18
C ASP A 87 -8.69 1.64 12.41
N ASN A 88 -7.37 1.74 12.50
CA ASN A 88 -6.68 2.43 13.59
C ASN A 88 -6.99 3.93 13.57
N TRP A 89 -6.91 4.57 12.39
CA TRP A 89 -7.29 5.97 12.25
C TRP A 89 -8.75 6.21 12.67
N ALA A 90 -9.69 5.35 12.25
CA ALA A 90 -11.09 5.47 12.67
C ALA A 90 -11.28 5.36 14.19
N LYS A 91 -10.58 4.40 14.83
CA LYS A 91 -10.61 4.24 16.29
C LYS A 91 -10.02 5.46 17.00
N GLU A 92 -8.87 5.96 16.55
CA GLU A 92 -8.21 7.14 17.11
C GLU A 92 -9.12 8.38 17.04
N SER A 93 -9.86 8.54 15.93
CA SER A 93 -10.80 9.65 15.75
C SER A 93 -12.06 9.56 16.60
N GLN A 94 -12.40 8.39 17.16
CA GLN A 94 -13.54 8.25 18.10
C GLN A 94 -13.16 8.54 19.55
N VAL A 95 -11.85 8.60 19.86
CA VAL A 95 -11.32 8.81 21.21
C VAL A 95 -10.94 10.28 21.44
N GLN A 96 -10.91 11.11 20.40
CA GLN A 96 -10.73 12.57 20.47
C GLN A 96 -12.07 13.31 20.60
#